data_AF-A0A9E7GMW5-F1
#
_entry.id   AF-A0A9E7GMW5-F1
#
_cell.length_a   1.000
_cell.length_b   1.000
_cell.length_c   1.000
_cell.angle_alpha   90.00
_cell.angle_beta   90.00
_cell.angle_gamma   90.00
#
_symmetry.space_group_name_H-M   'P 1'
#
loop_
_entity.id
_entity.type
_entity.pdbx_description
1 polymer ?
#
loop_
_entity_poly.entity_id
_entity_poly.type
_entity_poly.pdbx_seq_one_letter_code
_entity_poly.pdbx_strand_id
1 'polypeptide(L)'
;MEALLSQLAFLANQALHDKNFDPSALEELLALFEQEAYASWAAEHQKAAADDAKVSIKDAEDHLQSLVADFSSFRREADEPATEAEPSSPERDGDARQELGKSPGAAAASTATNKCADAAVASAMATVKAAFASSKLQP
;
A
#
# COMPACT_ATOMS: atom_id res chain seq x y z
N MET A 1 5.19 3.80 35.15
CA MET A 1 3.91 4.11 35.86
C MET A 1 3.77 3.50 37.26
N GLU A 2 3.73 2.17 37.45
CA GLU A 2 3.42 1.52 38.75
C GLU A 2 4.33 1.93 39.93
N ALA A 3 5.62 2.10 39.67
CA ALA A 3 6.57 2.57 40.68
C ALA A 3 6.25 3.99 41.18
N LEU A 4 5.78 4.87 40.28
CA LEU A 4 5.37 6.24 40.63
C LEU A 4 4.09 6.22 41.46
N LEU A 5 3.12 5.35 41.13
CA LEU A 5 1.90 5.16 41.92
C LEU A 5 2.20 4.65 43.32
N SER A 6 3.16 3.73 43.45
CA SER A 6 3.61 3.22 44.74
C SER A 6 4.28 4.32 45.59
N GLN A 7 5.12 5.17 44.98
CA GLN A 7 5.70 6.32 45.66
C GLN A 7 4.65 7.37 46.04
N LEU A 8 3.64 7.58 45.18
CA LEU A 8 2.55 8.51 45.47
C LEU A 8 1.75 8.04 46.68
N ALA A 9 1.42 6.76 46.75
CA ALA A 9 0.73 6.18 47.91
C ALA A 9 1.56 6.32 49.19
N PHE A 10 2.88 6.11 49.10
CA PHE A 10 3.79 6.30 50.22
C PHE A 10 3.83 7.75 50.72
N LEU A 11 4.06 8.72 49.81
CA LEU A 11 4.11 10.14 50.16
C LEU A 11 2.76 10.66 50.65
N ALA A 12 1.65 10.23 50.05
CA ALA A 12 0.31 10.57 50.52
C ALA A 12 0.07 10.06 51.94
N ASN A 13 0.49 8.85 52.25
CA ASN A 13 0.40 8.30 53.60
C ASN A 13 1.31 9.06 54.59
N GLN A 14 2.50 9.47 54.16
CA GLN A 14 3.41 10.28 54.97
C GLN A 14 2.81 11.65 55.28
N ALA A 15 2.21 12.33 54.30
CA ALA A 15 1.57 13.64 54.46
C ALA A 15 0.42 13.63 55.48
N LEU A 16 -0.25 12.49 55.67
CA LEU A 16 -1.34 12.34 56.65
C LEU A 16 -0.84 12.21 58.10
N HIS A 17 0.37 11.71 58.29
CA HIS A 17 0.87 11.29 59.61
C HIS A 17 2.07 12.11 60.10
N ASP A 18 2.84 12.72 59.19
CA ASP A 18 4.03 13.50 59.50
C ASP A 18 3.73 15.00 59.41
N LYS A 19 3.88 15.71 60.53
CA LYS A 19 3.69 17.17 60.60
C LYS A 19 4.83 17.96 59.95
N ASN A 20 5.96 17.32 59.71
CA ASN A 20 7.12 17.91 59.02
C ASN A 20 7.22 17.41 57.58
N PHE A 21 6.13 16.88 57.01
CA PHE A 21 6.08 16.45 55.63
C PHE A 21 6.55 17.57 54.69
N ASP A 22 7.42 17.22 53.75
CA ASP A 22 7.91 18.14 52.74
C ASP A 22 7.00 18.08 51.51
N PRO A 23 6.17 19.12 51.26
CA PRO A 23 5.28 19.14 50.10
C PRO A 23 6.03 19.20 48.77
N SER A 24 7.28 19.66 48.74
CA SER A 24 8.05 19.72 47.49
C SER A 24 8.35 18.34 46.91
N ALA A 25 8.49 17.32 47.76
CA ALA A 25 8.67 15.93 47.33
C ALA A 25 7.45 15.40 46.55
N LEU A 26 6.24 15.88 46.87
CA LEU A 26 5.02 15.53 46.13
C LEU A 26 4.99 16.22 44.77
N GLU A 27 5.37 17.50 44.70
CA GLU A 27 5.45 18.26 43.44
C GLU A 27 6.48 17.65 42.48
N GLU A 28 7.65 17.28 42.98
CA GLU A 28 8.68 16.59 42.18
C GLU A 28 8.16 15.25 41.63
N LEU A 29 7.45 14.48 42.45
CA LEU A 29 6.85 13.22 42.01
C LEU A 29 5.75 13.46 40.94
N LEU A 30 4.94 14.50 41.08
CA LEU A 30 3.90 14.85 40.11
C LEU A 30 4.50 15.28 38.76
N ALA A 31 5.64 15.97 38.77
CA ALA A 31 6.37 16.29 37.53
C ALA A 31 6.84 15.02 36.79
N LEU A 32 7.30 14.01 37.53
CA LEU A 32 7.65 12.69 36.95
C LEU A 32 6.42 11.97 36.38
N PHE A 33 5.27 12.08 37.03
CA PHE A 33 4.00 11.55 36.51
C PHE A 33 3.60 12.19 35.19
N GLU A 34 3.69 13.51 35.10
CA GLU A 34 3.38 14.25 33.88
C GLU A 34 4.29 13.78 32.73
N GLN A 35 5.60 13.69 32.96
CA GLN A 35 6.55 13.22 31.96
C GLN A 35 6.24 11.80 31.48
N GLU A 36 6.00 10.86 32.40
CA GLU A 36 5.66 9.47 32.08
C GLU A 36 4.32 9.36 31.34
N ALA A 37 3.33 10.19 31.70
CA ALA A 37 2.03 10.24 31.03
C ALA A 37 2.18 10.75 29.59
N TYR A 38 2.93 11.83 29.37
CA TYR A 38 3.21 12.33 28.03
C TYR A 38 3.98 11.31 27.19
N ALA A 39 5.00 10.66 27.76
CA ALA A 39 5.76 9.63 27.06
C ALA A 39 4.86 8.45 26.65
N SER A 40 3.98 8.01 27.54
CA SER A 40 3.03 6.92 27.28
C SER A 40 2.03 7.30 26.18
N TRP A 41 1.46 8.50 26.26
CA TRP A 41 0.55 9.03 25.25
C TRP A 41 1.22 9.16 23.87
N ALA A 42 2.44 9.70 23.83
CA ALA A 42 3.20 9.84 22.58
C ALA A 42 3.51 8.47 21.95
N ALA A 43 3.89 7.48 22.76
CA ALA A 43 4.14 6.12 22.28
C ALA A 43 2.88 5.44 21.73
N GLU A 44 1.73 5.62 22.39
CA GLU A 44 0.45 5.12 21.91
C GLU A 44 0.04 5.77 20.59
N HIS A 45 0.20 7.10 20.48
CA HIS A 45 -0.11 7.82 19.25
C HIS A 45 0.79 7.40 18.07
N GLN A 46 2.09 7.21 18.33
CA GLN A 46 3.01 6.70 17.32
C GLN A 46 2.63 5.29 16.86
N LYS A 47 2.19 4.43 17.79
CA LYS A 47 1.72 3.08 17.47
C LYS A 47 0.46 3.13 16.61
N ALA A 48 -0.52 3.96 16.96
CA ALA A 48 -1.74 4.13 16.18
C ALA A 48 -1.43 4.60 14.74
N ALA A 49 -0.58 5.62 14.59
CA ALA A 49 -0.13 6.08 13.27
C ALA A 49 0.58 4.98 12.47
N ALA A 50 1.40 4.16 13.11
CA ALA A 50 2.06 3.03 12.47
C ALA A 50 1.07 1.94 12.02
N ASP A 51 0.02 1.69 12.79
CA ASP A 51 -1.01 0.71 12.44
C ASP A 51 -1.89 1.22 11.27
N ASP A 52 -2.26 2.51 11.26
CA ASP A 52 -2.94 3.14 10.12
C ASP A 52 -2.09 3.07 8.84
N ALA A 53 -0.79 3.35 8.95
CA ALA A 53 0.13 3.24 7.83
C ALA A 53 0.21 1.80 7.27
N LYS A 54 0.17 0.77 8.14
CA LYS A 54 0.16 -0.64 7.70
C LYS A 54 -1.11 -0.96 6.93
N VAL A 55 -2.28 -0.48 7.39
CA VAL A 55 -3.55 -0.70 6.67
C VAL A 55 -3.49 -0.04 5.29
N SER A 56 -3.03 1.21 5.21
CA SER A 56 -2.91 1.92 3.94
C SER A 56 -1.97 1.23 2.96
N ILE A 57 -0.83 0.70 3.43
CA ILE A 57 0.09 -0.08 2.60
C ILE A 57 -0.58 -1.38 2.12
N LYS A 58 -1.29 -2.08 3.00
CA LYS A 58 -2.00 -3.32 2.65
C LYS A 58 -3.04 -3.07 1.56
N ASP A 59 -3.82 -2.00 1.69
CA ASP A 59 -4.82 -1.61 0.69
C ASP A 59 -4.17 -1.29 -0.66
N ALA A 60 -3.02 -0.59 -0.65
CA ALA A 60 -2.27 -0.30 -1.87
C ALA A 60 -1.71 -1.56 -2.52
N GLU A 61 -1.19 -2.51 -1.74
CA GLU A 61 -0.71 -3.81 -2.22
C GLU A 61 -1.84 -4.62 -2.86
N ASP A 62 -3.00 -4.69 -2.20
CA ASP A 62 -4.16 -5.44 -2.70
C ASP A 62 -4.71 -4.82 -3.99
N HIS A 63 -4.70 -3.48 -4.10
CA HIS A 63 -5.05 -2.79 -5.34
C HIS A 63 -4.07 -3.09 -6.48
N LEU A 64 -2.77 -3.04 -6.22
CA LEU A 64 -1.75 -3.40 -7.22
C LEU A 64 -1.88 -4.86 -7.67
N GLN A 65 -2.16 -5.78 -6.75
CA GLN A 65 -2.36 -7.19 -7.07
C GLN A 65 -3.59 -7.40 -7.98
N SER A 66 -4.67 -6.64 -7.75
CA SER A 66 -5.84 -6.63 -8.63
C SER A 66 -5.49 -6.17 -10.03
N LEU A 67 -4.77 -5.05 -10.17
CA LEU A 67 -4.36 -4.52 -11.49
C LEU A 67 -3.45 -5.50 -12.24
N VAL A 68 -2.54 -6.18 -11.55
CA VAL A 68 -1.68 -7.22 -12.14
C VAL A 68 -2.52 -8.42 -12.60
N ALA A 69 -3.49 -8.85 -11.80
CA ALA A 69 -4.39 -9.93 -12.17
C ALA A 69 -5.23 -9.56 -13.40
N ASP A 70 -5.79 -8.36 -13.45
CA ASP A 70 -6.56 -7.85 -14.60
C ASP A 70 -5.70 -7.79 -15.87
N PHE A 71 -4.48 -7.25 -15.77
CA PHE A 71 -3.58 -7.20 -16.92
C PHE A 71 -3.13 -8.58 -17.39
N SER A 72 -2.90 -9.52 -16.45
CA SER A 72 -2.57 -10.91 -16.79
C SER A 72 -3.73 -11.64 -17.47
N SER A 73 -4.97 -11.32 -17.08
CA SER A 73 -6.19 -11.86 -17.69
C SER A 73 -6.39 -11.28 -19.09
N PHE A 74 -6.21 -9.97 -19.24
CA PHE A 74 -6.24 -9.29 -20.55
C PHE A 74 -5.18 -9.85 -21.50
N ARG A 75 -3.94 -10.07 -21.01
CA ARG A 75 -2.88 -10.67 -21.82
C ARG A 75 -3.23 -12.10 -22.23
N ARG A 76 -3.83 -12.89 -21.35
CA ARG A 76 -4.25 -14.28 -21.65
C ARG A 76 -5.37 -14.31 -22.69
N GLU A 77 -6.37 -13.46 -22.57
CA GLU A 77 -7.45 -13.33 -23.55
C GLU A 77 -6.91 -12.89 -24.93
N ALA A 78 -5.86 -12.07 -24.95
CA ALA A 78 -5.17 -11.69 -26.18
C ALA A 78 -4.27 -12.79 -26.78
N ASP A 79 -3.88 -13.81 -25.99
CA ASP A 79 -3.01 -14.92 -26.37
C ASP A 79 -3.78 -16.23 -26.65
N GLU A 80 -5.11 -16.29 -26.45
CA GLU A 80 -5.93 -17.44 -26.85
C GLU A 80 -5.81 -17.64 -28.37
N PRO A 81 -5.18 -18.74 -28.84
CA PRO A 81 -5.22 -19.06 -30.26
C PRO A 81 -6.67 -19.38 -30.60
N ALA A 82 -7.19 -18.74 -31.66
CA ALA A 82 -8.47 -19.11 -32.25
C ALA A 82 -8.53 -20.63 -32.42
N THR A 83 -9.21 -21.31 -31.49
CA THR A 83 -9.45 -22.74 -31.58
C THR A 83 -10.17 -22.98 -32.88
N GLU A 84 -9.55 -23.84 -33.68
CA GLU A 84 -9.85 -24.18 -35.06
C GLU A 84 -11.36 -24.22 -35.32
N ALA A 85 -11.84 -23.23 -36.06
CA ALA A 85 -13.11 -23.34 -36.75
C ALA A 85 -12.93 -24.38 -37.87
N GLU A 86 -13.45 -25.58 -37.68
CA GLU A 86 -13.80 -26.47 -38.79
C GLU A 86 -14.77 -25.71 -39.72
N PRO A 87 -14.38 -25.36 -40.96
CA PRO A 87 -15.30 -24.72 -41.87
C PRO A 87 -16.08 -25.82 -42.59
N SER A 88 -17.29 -26.10 -42.09
CA SER A 88 -18.29 -26.82 -42.88
C SER A 88 -18.53 -26.08 -44.20
N SER A 89 -18.26 -26.75 -45.32
CA SER A 89 -18.45 -26.27 -46.70
C SER A 89 -19.78 -25.53 -46.91
N PRO A 90 -19.74 -24.35 -47.54
CA PRO A 90 -20.83 -23.88 -48.37
C PRO A 90 -20.37 -23.93 -49.83
N GLU A 91 -20.87 -24.91 -50.57
CA GLU A 91 -20.90 -24.85 -52.02
C GLU A 91 -21.70 -23.61 -52.43
N ARG A 92 -21.06 -22.62 -53.06
CA ARG A 92 -21.76 -21.68 -53.93
C ARG A 92 -20.85 -21.09 -55.00
N ASP A 93 -21.13 -21.61 -56.19
CA ASP A 93 -20.84 -21.11 -57.53
C ASP A 93 -21.11 -19.60 -57.68
N GLY A 94 -20.28 -18.89 -58.45
CA GLY A 94 -20.55 -17.50 -58.85
C GLY A 94 -19.34 -16.56 -58.94
N ASP A 95 -18.74 -16.56 -60.13
CA ASP A 95 -17.70 -15.65 -60.64
C ASP A 95 -18.05 -14.15 -60.56
N ALA A 96 -17.10 -13.29 -60.11
CA ALA A 96 -16.83 -11.93 -60.62
C ALA A 96 -15.72 -11.17 -59.83
N ARG A 97 -14.47 -11.31 -60.30
CA ARG A 97 -13.49 -10.24 -60.60
C ARG A 97 -13.54 -8.88 -59.84
N GLN A 98 -12.60 -8.62 -58.90
CA GLN A 98 -11.71 -7.42 -58.89
C GLN A 98 -10.66 -7.39 -57.75
N GLU A 99 -9.39 -7.26 -58.15
CA GLU A 99 -8.30 -6.43 -57.55
C GLU A 99 -7.94 -6.51 -56.05
N LEU A 100 -6.85 -7.25 -55.80
CA LEU A 100 -5.61 -6.83 -55.13
C LEU A 100 -5.68 -5.85 -53.94
N GLY A 101 -5.42 -6.40 -52.74
CA GLY A 101 -4.99 -5.64 -51.57
C GLY A 101 -4.56 -6.56 -50.43
N LYS A 102 -3.31 -7.05 -50.47
CA LYS A 102 -2.71 -7.94 -49.47
C LYS A 102 -2.79 -7.34 -48.06
N SER A 103 -3.22 -8.13 -47.10
CA SER A 103 -2.98 -7.94 -45.66
C SER A 103 -1.47 -7.78 -45.40
N PRO A 104 -1.06 -6.92 -44.46
CA PRO A 104 -0.77 -7.42 -43.11
C PRO A 104 -1.03 -6.36 -42.02
N GLY A 105 -2.07 -6.55 -41.19
CA GLY A 105 -2.50 -5.50 -40.26
C GLY A 105 -2.77 -5.89 -38.81
N ALA A 106 -2.52 -7.15 -38.40
CA ALA A 106 -2.81 -7.58 -37.02
C ALA A 106 -1.54 -7.84 -36.18
N ALA A 107 -0.51 -8.49 -36.75
CA ALA A 107 0.69 -8.87 -36.00
C ALA A 107 1.60 -7.69 -35.60
N ALA A 108 1.64 -6.61 -36.40
CA ALA A 108 2.42 -5.41 -36.11
C ALA A 108 1.73 -4.48 -35.09
N ALA A 109 0.40 -4.49 -35.05
CA ALA A 109 -0.37 -3.76 -34.05
C ALA A 109 -0.22 -4.42 -32.66
N SER A 110 -0.33 -5.75 -32.57
CA SER A 110 -0.21 -6.47 -31.29
C SER A 110 1.20 -6.41 -30.67
N THR A 111 2.26 -6.43 -31.48
CA THR A 111 3.64 -6.32 -30.96
C THR A 111 4.01 -4.90 -30.50
N ALA A 112 3.42 -3.87 -31.10
CA ALA A 112 3.60 -2.48 -30.65
C ALA A 112 2.84 -2.21 -29.33
N THR A 113 1.62 -2.74 -29.18
CA THR A 113 0.81 -2.59 -27.96
C THR A 113 1.45 -3.27 -26.75
N ASN A 114 2.04 -4.46 -26.92
CA ASN A 114 2.74 -5.17 -25.83
C ASN A 114 3.96 -4.39 -25.30
N LYS A 115 4.73 -3.73 -26.18
CA LYS A 115 5.86 -2.87 -25.77
C LYS A 115 5.40 -1.59 -25.07
N CYS A 116 4.28 -0.98 -25.51
CA CYS A 116 3.70 0.17 -24.83
C CYS A 116 3.21 -0.18 -23.42
N ALA A 117 2.61 -1.35 -23.23
CA ALA A 117 2.12 -1.77 -21.93
C ALA A 117 3.25 -2.11 -20.94
N ASP A 118 4.29 -2.82 -21.38
CA ASP A 118 5.47 -3.09 -20.54
C ASP A 118 6.20 -1.79 -20.13
N ALA A 119 6.33 -0.84 -21.08
CA ALA A 119 6.90 0.46 -20.78
C ALA A 119 6.04 1.28 -19.81
N ALA A 120 4.71 1.21 -19.91
CA ALA A 120 3.79 1.88 -18.99
C ALA A 120 3.88 1.29 -17.57
N VAL A 121 3.95 -0.03 -17.44
CA VAL A 121 4.12 -0.71 -16.14
C VAL A 121 5.49 -0.42 -15.53
N ALA A 122 6.56 -0.47 -16.32
CA ALA A 122 7.90 -0.10 -15.87
C ALA A 122 7.97 1.37 -15.42
N SER A 123 7.29 2.27 -16.15
CA SER A 123 7.19 3.69 -15.81
C SER A 123 6.39 3.92 -14.51
N ALA A 124 5.26 3.22 -14.35
CA ALA A 124 4.45 3.29 -13.14
C ALA A 124 5.21 2.77 -11.92
N MET A 125 5.89 1.61 -12.03
CA MET A 125 6.73 1.09 -10.95
C MET A 125 7.92 1.99 -10.63
N ALA A 126 8.56 2.60 -11.64
CA ALA A 126 9.63 3.57 -11.43
C ALA A 126 9.13 4.82 -10.70
N THR A 127 7.93 5.29 -11.02
CA THR A 127 7.31 6.46 -10.39
C THR A 127 6.96 6.17 -8.92
N VAL A 128 6.38 5.00 -8.62
CA VAL A 128 6.09 4.58 -7.23
C VAL A 128 7.38 4.42 -6.43
N LYS A 129 8.41 3.80 -7.02
CA LYS A 129 9.72 3.63 -6.37
C LYS A 129 10.43 4.97 -6.11
N ALA A 130 10.33 5.92 -7.04
CA ALA A 130 10.87 7.26 -6.87
C ALA A 130 10.13 8.05 -5.78
N ALA A 131 8.80 7.95 -5.71
CA ALA A 131 7.98 8.56 -4.65
C ALA A 131 8.33 7.98 -3.26
N PHE A 132 8.56 6.68 -3.17
CA PHE A 132 8.96 6.03 -1.92
C PHE A 132 10.40 6.39 -1.49
N ALA A 133 11.33 6.51 -2.45
CA ALA A 133 12.71 6.91 -2.17
C ALA A 133 12.81 8.39 -1.74
N SER A 134 11.97 9.26 -2.29
CA SER A 134 11.90 10.67 -1.89
C SER A 134 11.18 10.89 -0.55
N SER A 135 10.28 9.98 -0.15
CA SER A 135 9.68 9.96 1.19
C SER A 135 10.68 9.65 2.31
N LYS A 136 11.79 8.94 2.02
CA LYS A 136 12.90 8.72 2.97
C LYS A 136 13.93 9.86 3.04
N LEU A 137 13.68 10.95 2.31
CA LEU A 137 14.56 12.11 2.19
C LEU A 137 13.84 13.39 2.64
N GLN A 138 13.34 13.37 3.87
CA GLN A 138 13.08 14.60 4.63
C GLN A 138 13.78 14.48 6.00
N PRO A 139 14.77 15.34 6.31
CA PRO A 139 15.19 15.58 7.69
C PRO A 139 14.11 16.31 8.49
#